data_AF-A0A183I7G1-F1
#
_entry.id   AF-A0A183I7G1-F1
#
_cell.length_a   1.000
_cell.length_b   1.000
_cell.length_c   1.000
_cell.angle_alpha   90.00
_cell.angle_beta   90.00
_cell.angle_gamma   90.00
#
_symmetry.space_group_name_H-M   'P 1'
#
loop_
_entity.id
_entity.type
_entity.pdbx_description
1 polymer ?
#
loop_
_entity_poly.entity_id
_entity_poly.type
_entity_poly.pdbx_seq_one_letter_code
_entity_poly.pdbx_strand_id
1 'polypeptide(L)'
;MKDSCDIKYRACESLYNSMETLFWSSFGIINLEQLDIVESHGPTKWTGRTILGCYCCCSVIVLLNMLIAMMSNSYQDIYVNK
;
A
#
# COMPACT_ATOMS: atom_id res chain seq x y z
N MET A 1 -8.10 0.25 28.30
CA MET A 1 -9.42 0.16 27.60
C MET A 1 -9.96 1.52 27.13
N LYS A 2 -9.15 2.60 27.11
CA LYS A 2 -9.54 3.91 26.53
C LYS A 2 -8.82 4.22 25.21
N ASP A 3 -7.75 3.49 24.93
CA ASP A 3 -6.87 3.67 23.76
C ASP A 3 -7.42 3.00 22.48
N SER A 4 -8.56 2.31 22.57
CA SER A 4 -9.30 1.76 21.42
C SER A 4 -10.34 2.75 20.87
N CYS A 5 -10.27 4.05 21.19
CA CYS A 5 -11.07 5.11 20.53
C CYS A 5 -10.22 6.21 19.83
N ASP A 6 -8.90 6.08 19.74
CA ASP A 6 -8.02 6.90 18.90
C ASP A 6 -8.17 6.63 17.39
N ILE A 7 -8.30 7.71 16.61
CA ILE A 7 -8.33 7.66 15.13
C ILE A 7 -7.08 6.94 14.57
N LYS A 8 -6.00 6.92 15.35
CA LYS A 8 -4.72 6.31 15.01
C LYS A 8 -4.76 4.81 14.75
N TYR A 9 -5.64 3.96 15.27
CA TYR A 9 -5.58 2.50 14.95
C TYR A 9 -6.67 2.04 13.96
N ARG A 10 -7.37 2.98 13.30
CA ARG A 10 -8.52 2.68 12.42
C ARG A 10 -8.16 2.29 10.98
N ALA A 11 -6.87 2.16 10.67
CA ALA A 11 -6.40 1.87 9.31
C ALA A 11 -7.00 0.58 8.72
N CYS A 12 -7.24 -0.44 9.57
CA CYS A 12 -7.86 -1.71 9.17
C CYS A 12 -9.27 -1.95 9.75
N GLU A 13 -9.96 -0.91 10.23
CA GLU A 13 -11.31 -1.08 10.81
C GLU A 13 -12.40 -1.29 9.74
N SER A 14 -12.23 -0.64 8.59
CA SER A 14 -13.14 -0.76 7.44
C SER A 14 -12.34 -1.01 6.17
N LEU A 15 -12.94 -1.77 5.24
CA LEU A 15 -12.37 -2.01 3.92
C LEU A 15 -12.08 -0.70 3.19
N TYR A 16 -12.96 0.29 3.32
CA TYR A 16 -12.78 1.60 2.71
C TYR A 16 -11.53 2.33 3.23
N ASN A 17 -11.40 2.43 4.56
CA ASN A 17 -10.23 3.05 5.20
C ASN A 17 -8.92 2.30 4.88
N SER A 18 -9.01 0.97 4.76
CA SER A 18 -7.87 0.13 4.38
C SER A 18 -7.42 0.42 2.94
N MET A 19 -8.38 0.56 2.00
CA MET A 19 -8.09 0.90 0.61
C MET A 19 -7.48 2.29 0.48
N GLU A 20 -8.00 3.28 1.20
CA GLU A 20 -7.44 4.64 1.21
C GLU A 20 -6.00 4.64 1.76
N THR A 21 -5.75 3.92 2.86
CA THR A 21 -4.42 3.78 3.44
C THR A 21 -3.45 3.08 2.47
N LEU A 22 -3.89 2.03 1.77
CA LEU A 22 -3.09 1.33 0.76
C LEU A 22 -2.77 2.21 -0.45
N PHE A 23 -3.72 3.04 -0.89
CA PHE A 23 -3.53 3.99 -1.97
C PHE A 23 -2.45 5.02 -1.61
N TRP A 24 -2.57 5.68 -0.45
CA TRP A 24 -1.56 6.64 0.02
C TRP A 24 -0.20 5.99 0.28
N SER A 25 -0.20 4.74 0.76
CA SER A 25 1.02 3.95 0.94
C SER A 25 1.80 3.74 -0.36
N SER A 26 1.12 3.66 -1.50
CA SER A 26 1.78 3.48 -2.80
C SER A 26 2.63 4.69 -3.21
N PHE A 27 2.31 5.88 -2.67
CA PHE A 27 3.11 7.11 -2.82
C PHE A 27 4.16 7.29 -1.72
N GLY A 28 4.30 6.33 -0.81
CA GLY A 28 5.19 6.42 0.34
C GLY A 28 4.64 7.22 1.51
N ILE A 29 3.37 7.64 1.46
CA ILE A 29 2.69 8.36 2.54
C ILE A 29 1.99 7.31 3.41
N ILE A 30 2.72 6.75 4.38
CA ILE A 30 2.15 5.79 5.33
C ILE A 30 2.64 6.01 6.76
N ASN A 31 1.69 6.02 7.70
CA ASN A 31 1.97 6.02 9.13
C ASN A 31 1.98 4.57 9.63
N LEU A 32 3.16 3.99 9.88
CA LEU A 32 3.27 2.63 10.45
C LEU A 32 2.72 2.52 11.88
N GLU A 33 2.59 3.66 12.57
CA GLU A 33 1.93 3.77 13.87
C GLU A 33 0.45 3.41 13.78
N GLN A 34 -0.15 3.53 12.58
CA GLN A 34 -1.56 3.24 12.33
C GLN A 34 -1.88 1.75 12.23
N LEU A 35 -0.85 0.93 12.02
CA LEU A 35 -0.91 -0.52 11.95
C LEU A 35 -0.52 -1.19 13.28
N ASP A 36 -0.18 -0.38 14.29
CA ASP A 36 0.19 -0.92 15.61
C ASP A 36 -1.07 -1.31 16.39
N ILE A 37 -1.06 -2.55 16.88
CA ILE A 37 -2.19 -3.14 17.60
C ILE A 37 -1.90 -2.98 19.10
N VAL A 38 -2.91 -2.57 19.87
CA VAL A 38 -2.79 -2.36 21.33
C VAL A 38 -2.39 -3.64 22.07
N GLU A 39 -2.66 -4.81 21.50
CA GLU A 39 -2.24 -6.11 22.05
C GLU A 39 -0.89 -6.58 21.50
N SER A 40 0.00 -6.98 22.41
CA SER A 40 1.39 -7.40 22.13
C SER A 40 1.48 -8.81 21.52
N HIS A 41 0.80 -9.07 20.41
CA HIS A 41 1.05 -10.23 19.58
C HIS A 41 2.15 -9.90 18.56
N GLY A 42 3.41 -10.04 19.00
CA GLY A 42 4.61 -9.84 18.19
C GLY A 42 4.58 -10.44 16.76
N PRO A 43 4.18 -11.71 16.55
CA PRO A 43 4.17 -12.30 15.22
C PRO A 43 3.12 -11.68 14.27
N THR A 44 1.96 -11.28 14.78
CA THR A 44 0.90 -10.64 14.00
C THR A 44 1.34 -9.25 13.53
N LYS A 45 1.97 -8.48 14.42
CA LYS A 45 2.54 -7.16 14.09
C LYS A 45 3.63 -7.23 13.03
N TRP A 46 4.54 -8.22 13.16
CA TRP A 46 5.59 -8.44 12.17
C TRP A 46 5.00 -8.82 10.82
N THR A 47 4.08 -9.78 10.80
CA THR A 47 3.42 -10.24 9.57
C THR A 47 2.67 -9.11 8.86
N GLY A 48 1.93 -8.27 9.61
CA GLY A 48 1.21 -7.12 9.05
C GLY A 48 2.14 -6.11 8.37
N ARG A 49 3.27 -5.78 9.01
CA ARG A 49 4.31 -4.91 8.43
C ARG A 49 4.94 -5.51 7.18
N THR A 50 5.21 -6.82 7.19
CA THR A 50 5.79 -7.53 6.05
C THR A 50 4.85 -7.57 4.85
N ILE A 51 3.56 -7.85 5.04
CA ILE A 51 2.56 -7.88 3.95
C ILE A 51 2.42 -6.50 3.31
N LEU A 52 2.35 -5.44 4.13
CA LEU A 52 2.29 -4.06 3.65
C LEU A 52 3.55 -3.66 2.87
N GLY A 53 4.73 -4.09 3.34
CA GLY A 53 5.99 -3.89 2.63
C GLY A 53 6.01 -4.60 1.27
N CYS A 54 5.63 -5.88 1.22
CA CYS A 54 5.51 -6.64 -0.03
C CYS A 54 4.52 -5.99 -1.00
N TYR A 55 3.37 -5.51 -0.51
CA TYR A 55 2.39 -4.77 -1.32
C TYR A 55 3.03 -3.54 -1.96
N CYS A 56 3.75 -2.72 -1.19
CA CYS A 56 4.43 -1.52 -1.73
C CYS A 56 5.49 -1.90 -2.77
N CYS A 57 6.31 -2.91 -2.51
CA CYS A 57 7.32 -3.38 -3.45
C CYS A 57 6.70 -3.87 -4.76
N CYS A 58 5.65 -4.69 -4.71
CA CYS A 58 4.97 -5.18 -5.91
C CYS A 58 4.31 -4.04 -6.69
N SER A 59 3.61 -3.14 -6.01
CA SER A 59 2.91 -2.01 -6.65
C SER A 59 3.86 -1.02 -7.30
N VAL A 60 4.96 -0.66 -6.62
CA VAL A 60 5.90 0.36 -7.13
C VAL A 60 6.91 -0.23 -8.10
N ILE A 61 7.45 -1.43 -7.85
CA ILE A 61 8.53 -1.99 -8.69
C ILE A 61 7.94 -2.75 -9.88
N VAL A 62 6.98 -3.64 -9.64
CA VAL A 62 6.49 -4.55 -10.68
C VAL A 62 5.44 -3.88 -11.54
N LEU A 63 4.35 -3.39 -10.92
CA LEU A 63 3.22 -2.82 -11.68
C LEU A 63 3.61 -1.55 -12.42
N LEU A 64 4.37 -0.66 -11.78
CA LEU A 64 4.83 0.58 -12.42
C LEU A 64 5.79 0.29 -13.59
N ASN A 65 6.70 -0.67 -13.46
CA ASN A 65 7.60 -1.07 -14.54
C ASN A 65 6.83 -1.69 -15.72
N MET A 66 5.81 -2.52 -15.44
CA MET A 66 4.93 -3.04 -16.48
C MET A 66 4.09 -1.94 -17.14
N LEU A 67 3.62 -0.95 -16.37
CA LEU A 67 2.89 0.20 -16.90
C LEU A 67 3.77 1.03 -17.84
N ILE A 68 5.03 1.31 -17.44
CA ILE A 68 6.00 2.00 -18.31
C ILE A 68 6.22 1.21 -19.60
N ALA A 69 6.36 -0.11 -19.51
CA ALA A 69 6.55 -0.96 -20.69
C ALA A 69 5.35 -0.90 -21.65
N MET A 70 4.12 -0.97 -21.13
CA MET A 70 2.91 -0.85 -21.95
C MET A 70 2.79 0.54 -22.59
N MET A 71 3.07 1.60 -21.85
CA MET A 71 3.07 2.97 -22.38
C MET A 71 4.13 3.12 -23.48
N SER A 72 5.36 2.65 -23.25
CA SER A 72 6.44 2.73 -24.25
C SER A 72 6.09 1.99 -25.54
N ASN A 73 5.47 0.81 -25.44
CA ASN A 73 5.06 0.04 -26.62
C ASN A 73 3.92 0.75 -27.37
N SER A 74 2.94 1.29 -26.65
CA SER A 74 1.84 2.07 -27.23
C SER A 74 2.34 3.35 -27.93
N TYR A 75 3.29 4.07 -27.33
CA TYR A 75 3.88 5.26 -27.97
C TYR A 75 4.66 4.93 -29.24
N GLN A 76 5.38 3.81 -29.28
CA GLN A 76 6.08 3.37 -30.50
C GLN A 76 5.09 2.99 -31.60
N ASP A 77 3.99 2.32 -31.27
CA ASP A 77 2.96 1.94 -32.24
C ASP A 77 2.29 3.16 -32.89
N ILE A 78 1.93 4.17 -32.08
CA ILE A 78 1.36 5.44 -32.57
C ILE A 78 2.35 6.21 -33.47
N TYR A 79 3.65 6.16 -33.16
CA TYR A 79 4.67 6.86 -33.95
C TYR A 79 5.02 6.15 -35.27
N VAL A 80 4.99 4.81 -35.29
CA VAL A 80 5.28 4.00 -36.49
C VAL A 80 4.11 3.99 -37.49
N ASN A 81 2.87 4.08 -37.02
CA ASN A 81 1.67 4.14 -37.88
C ASN A 81 1.37 5.53 -38.46
N LYS A 82 2.39 6.39 -38.55
CA LYS A 82 2.33 7.71 -39.18
C LYS A 82 3.38 7.82 -40.28
#